data_AF-A0A2E0VI64-F1
#
_entry.id   AF-A0A2E0VI64-F1
#
_cell.length_a   1.000
_cell.length_b   1.000
_cell.length_c   1.000
_cell.angle_alpha   90.00
_cell.angle_beta   90.00
_cell.angle_gamma   90.00
#
_symmetry.space_group_name_H-M   'P 1'
#
loop_
_entity.id
_entity.type
_entity.pdbx_description
1 polymer ?
#
loop_
_entity_poly.entity_id
_entity_poly.type
_entity_poly.pdbx_seq_one_letter_code
_entity_poly.pdbx_strand_id
1 'polypeptide(L)'
;MSFPSQTLTTQEVLTFQDAVDRLALATGCRATGREYNQLRMAVLDAYKDLPNKHSWSYYKRAFQITTVAPETGKVGAYDHTGGTYERQLTLTTGTWNDQAADGQVVLGDNLYKIEKRISDTVVQLSVDSNPGQDVSSSTLSWVKTSYRLGQRVKRVLYLAEAANDVPLDYVSQVELLQHQRATPSPSDPIIYNIHQTGGYLGETEIEFAPPPLQAKTYIIAIEASPRPLRTYKAESVVTSSGTTVTRTSGDAFRTFHVGAVIRFGISDTSPTGVVAEDSSFDPFEYQAIITAVSGSTLTIHDSTIPNQTGNGVTISDPLDIDPLLMWDYFFALCRRKFHQYGPVGTKVDEHLALEQKALMTAIANDPYVHTDTLTQAKLSAVPDIDFILEFPQTQ
;
A
#
# COMPACT_ATOMS: atom_id res chain seq x y z
N MET A 1 -5.70 11.37 5.59
CA MET A 1 -5.84 11.45 4.12
C MET A 1 -7.23 10.92 3.79
N SER A 2 -8.17 11.78 3.39
CA SER A 2 -9.56 11.41 3.09
C SER A 2 -9.72 11.38 1.57
N PHE A 3 -10.06 10.23 1.00
CA PHE A 3 -10.34 10.09 -0.43
C PHE A 3 -11.72 10.67 -0.72
N PRO A 4 -11.94 11.32 -1.88
CA PRO A 4 -13.24 11.87 -2.25
C PRO A 4 -14.30 10.75 -2.30
N SER A 5 -15.30 10.86 -1.44
CA SER A 5 -16.49 10.00 -1.41
C SER A 5 -17.32 10.27 -2.68
N GLN A 6 -17.21 9.39 -3.67
CA GLN A 6 -18.21 9.33 -4.73
C GLN A 6 -19.42 8.58 -4.20
N THR A 7 -20.59 9.22 -4.19
CA THR A 7 -21.87 8.58 -3.91
C THR A 7 -22.22 7.66 -5.09
N LEU A 8 -21.63 6.47 -5.10
CA LEU A 8 -21.93 5.41 -6.06
C LEU A 8 -23.36 4.92 -5.81
N THR A 9 -24.22 4.96 -6.85
CA THR A 9 -25.25 3.91 -6.97
C THR A 9 -24.52 2.58 -6.82
N THR A 10 -24.84 1.82 -5.77
CA THR A 10 -23.99 0.79 -5.15
C THR A 10 -23.40 -0.17 -6.19
N GLN A 11 -22.25 0.19 -6.75
CA GLN A 11 -21.56 -0.64 -7.72
C GLN A 11 -21.17 -1.92 -6.98
N GLU A 12 -21.63 -3.06 -7.49
CA GLU A 12 -21.30 -4.36 -6.94
C GLU A 12 -19.77 -4.52 -6.91
N VAL A 13 -19.23 -4.84 -5.73
CA VAL A 13 -17.79 -4.98 -5.55
C VAL A 13 -17.48 -6.47 -5.62
N LEU A 14 -16.67 -6.88 -6.59
CA LEU A 14 -16.18 -8.24 -6.69
C LEU A 14 -15.22 -8.54 -5.53
N THR A 15 -15.46 -9.65 -4.84
CA THR A 15 -14.68 -10.06 -3.67
C THR A 15 -13.91 -11.34 -3.91
N PHE A 16 -12.98 -11.65 -3.00
CA PHE A 16 -12.25 -12.91 -3.03
C PHE A 16 -13.21 -14.12 -2.99
N GLN A 17 -14.31 -14.01 -2.24
CA GLN A 17 -15.36 -15.04 -2.23
C GLN A 17 -15.92 -15.29 -3.64
N ASP A 18 -16.27 -14.23 -4.38
CA ASP A 18 -16.89 -14.36 -5.70
C ASP A 18 -15.99 -15.02 -6.74
N ALA A 19 -14.69 -14.70 -6.70
CA ALA A 19 -13.73 -15.32 -7.60
C ALA A 19 -13.59 -16.82 -7.33
N VAL A 20 -13.61 -17.24 -6.06
CA VAL A 20 -13.53 -18.66 -5.68
C VAL A 20 -14.83 -19.38 -6.06
N ASP A 21 -15.98 -18.81 -5.74
CA ASP A 21 -17.29 -19.42 -6.01
C ASP A 21 -17.53 -19.54 -7.52
N ARG A 22 -17.16 -18.51 -8.30
CA ARG A 22 -17.22 -18.58 -9.78
C ARG A 22 -16.24 -19.62 -10.34
N LEU A 23 -15.05 -19.75 -9.75
CA LEU A 23 -14.08 -20.76 -10.20
C LEU A 23 -14.57 -22.17 -9.88
N ALA A 24 -15.15 -22.38 -8.70
CA ALA A 24 -15.76 -23.64 -8.30
C ALA A 24 -16.85 -24.08 -9.28
N LEU A 25 -17.77 -23.17 -9.61
CA LEU A 25 -18.82 -23.42 -10.61
C LEU A 25 -18.24 -23.76 -11.99
N ALA A 26 -17.19 -23.03 -12.41
CA ALA A 26 -16.56 -23.28 -13.70
C ALA A 26 -15.82 -24.62 -13.80
N THR A 27 -15.30 -25.14 -12.69
CA THR A 27 -14.57 -26.41 -12.65
C THR A 27 -15.44 -27.59 -12.23
N GLY A 28 -16.66 -27.34 -11.75
CA GLY A 28 -17.54 -28.35 -11.15
C GLY A 28 -16.99 -28.91 -9.83
N CYS A 29 -16.12 -28.15 -9.16
CA CYS A 29 -15.52 -28.55 -7.90
C CYS A 29 -16.47 -28.25 -6.75
N ARG A 30 -16.67 -29.22 -5.86
CA ARG A 30 -17.52 -29.04 -4.68
C ARG A 30 -16.89 -28.06 -3.70
N ALA A 31 -17.74 -27.33 -2.97
CA ALA A 31 -17.34 -26.35 -1.96
C ALA A 31 -16.64 -26.91 -0.69
N THR A 32 -16.08 -28.13 -0.72
CA THR A 32 -15.50 -28.79 0.46
C THR A 32 -14.19 -29.51 0.16
N GLY A 33 -13.33 -29.62 1.18
CA GLY A 33 -12.13 -30.46 1.14
C GLY A 33 -10.92 -29.87 0.40
N ARG A 34 -10.06 -30.76 -0.11
CA ARG A 34 -8.77 -30.42 -0.72
C ARG A 34 -8.90 -29.59 -1.99
N GLU A 35 -9.86 -29.94 -2.84
CA GLU A 35 -10.08 -29.25 -4.13
C GLU A 35 -10.46 -27.78 -3.90
N TYR A 36 -11.30 -27.52 -2.90
CA TYR A 36 -11.67 -26.15 -2.54
C TYR A 36 -10.48 -25.32 -2.04
N ASN A 37 -9.53 -25.93 -1.33
CA ASN A 37 -8.28 -25.26 -0.96
C ASN A 37 -7.44 -24.91 -2.19
N GLN A 38 -7.40 -25.78 -3.19
CA GLN A 38 -6.67 -25.53 -4.44
C GLN A 38 -7.29 -24.39 -5.24
N LEU A 39 -8.63 -24.26 -5.25
CA LEU A 39 -9.31 -23.09 -5.85
C LEU A 39 -8.89 -21.79 -5.16
N ARG A 40 -8.91 -21.76 -3.82
CA ARG A 40 -8.49 -20.58 -3.04
C ARG A 40 -7.04 -20.20 -3.31
N MET A 41 -6.14 -21.18 -3.34
CA MET A 41 -4.72 -20.96 -3.68
C MET A 41 -4.54 -20.46 -5.12
N ALA A 42 -5.30 -21.00 -6.07
CA ALA A 42 -5.27 -20.56 -7.46
C ALA A 42 -5.68 -19.10 -7.64
N VAL A 43 -6.74 -18.68 -6.95
CA VAL A 43 -7.18 -17.29 -6.95
C VAL A 43 -6.14 -16.38 -6.30
N LEU A 44 -5.56 -16.78 -5.16
CA LEU A 44 -4.50 -16.01 -4.48
C LEU A 44 -3.26 -15.83 -5.35
N ASP A 45 -2.78 -16.89 -5.99
CA ASP A 45 -1.57 -16.84 -6.80
C ASP A 45 -1.81 -16.16 -8.15
N ALA A 46 -2.99 -16.32 -8.75
CA ALA A 46 -3.40 -15.52 -9.90
C ALA A 46 -3.44 -14.03 -9.56
N TYR A 47 -3.99 -13.67 -8.39
CA TYR A 47 -4.13 -12.28 -7.97
C TYR A 47 -2.78 -11.62 -7.70
N LYS A 48 -1.81 -12.35 -7.13
CA LYS A 48 -0.42 -11.88 -6.96
C LYS A 48 0.31 -11.72 -8.29
N ASP A 49 0.05 -12.59 -9.25
CA ASP A 49 0.73 -12.57 -10.55
C ASP A 49 0.17 -11.48 -11.48
N LEU A 50 -1.14 -11.20 -11.41
CA LEU A 50 -1.87 -10.26 -12.25
C LEU A 50 -1.15 -8.90 -12.46
N PRO A 51 -0.73 -8.16 -11.41
CA PRO A 51 -0.04 -6.87 -11.59
C PRO A 51 1.36 -7.01 -12.21
N ASN A 52 1.94 -8.21 -12.26
CA ASN A 52 3.26 -8.45 -12.86
C ASN A 52 3.19 -8.84 -14.34
N LYS A 53 1.99 -9.08 -14.87
CA LYS A 53 1.79 -9.52 -16.26
C LYS A 53 1.74 -8.37 -17.25
N HIS A 54 1.30 -7.21 -16.80
CA HIS A 54 1.22 -5.99 -17.59
C HIS A 54 1.24 -4.76 -16.67
N SER A 55 1.61 -3.58 -17.18
CA SER A 55 1.55 -2.31 -16.44
C SER A 55 0.16 -1.69 -16.58
N TRP A 56 -0.82 -2.33 -15.97
CA TRP A 56 -2.24 -1.97 -16.06
C TRP A 56 -2.49 -0.52 -15.67
N SER A 57 -3.21 0.23 -16.51
CA SER A 57 -3.59 1.61 -16.20
C SER A 57 -4.42 1.76 -14.93
N TYR A 58 -5.23 0.75 -14.60
CA TYR A 58 -6.02 0.68 -13.37
C TYR A 58 -5.19 0.89 -12.09
N TYR A 59 -3.94 0.40 -12.07
CA TYR A 59 -3.04 0.56 -10.93
C TYR A 59 -2.28 1.89 -10.93
N LYS A 60 -2.42 2.70 -11.98
CA LYS A 60 -1.79 4.02 -12.06
C LYS A 60 -2.62 5.02 -11.28
N ARG A 61 -2.04 5.63 -10.24
CA ARG A 61 -2.73 6.57 -9.35
C ARG A 61 -1.88 7.81 -9.16
N ALA A 62 -2.54 8.96 -9.10
CA ALA A 62 -1.89 10.22 -8.76
C ALA A 62 -2.43 10.75 -7.43
N PHE A 63 -1.54 11.25 -6.58
CA PHE A 63 -1.90 11.93 -5.33
C PHE A 63 -0.83 12.94 -4.97
N GLN A 64 -1.12 13.74 -3.94
CA GLN A 64 -0.19 14.73 -3.42
C GLN A 64 0.34 14.31 -2.06
N ILE A 65 1.60 14.63 -1.81
CA ILE A 65 2.19 14.58 -0.47
C ILE A 65 2.72 15.95 -0.11
N THR A 66 2.59 16.33 1.16
CA THR A 66 3.13 17.59 1.68
C THR A 66 4.24 17.27 2.66
N THR A 67 5.43 17.80 2.41
CA THR A 67 6.57 17.68 3.31
C THR A 67 6.42 18.58 4.52
N VAL A 68 7.16 18.27 5.58
CA VAL A 68 7.20 19.05 6.81
C VAL A 68 8.45 19.93 6.80
N ALA A 69 8.30 21.20 7.18
CA ALA A 69 9.41 22.13 7.33
C ALA A 69 10.33 21.71 8.51
N PRO A 70 11.63 22.01 8.46
CA PRO A 70 12.54 21.69 9.54
C PRO A 70 12.27 22.57 10.75
N GLU A 71 12.45 22.02 11.95
CA GLU A 71 12.38 22.79 13.19
C GLU A 71 13.79 23.16 13.64
N THR A 72 14.18 24.42 13.43
CA THR A 72 15.52 24.94 13.70
C THR A 72 15.60 25.69 15.03
N GLY A 73 16.82 25.94 15.52
CA GLY A 73 17.05 26.83 16.67
C GLY A 73 16.72 26.20 18.03
N LYS A 74 16.53 24.88 18.05
CA LYS A 74 16.40 24.13 19.28
C LYS A 74 17.77 24.03 19.93
N VAL A 75 17.81 24.06 21.26
CA VAL A 75 19.03 23.84 22.02
C VAL A 75 18.83 22.62 22.88
N GLY A 76 19.81 21.72 22.90
CA GLY A 76 19.74 20.50 23.69
C GLY A 76 21.10 19.89 23.95
N ALA A 77 21.14 19.00 24.94
CA ALA A 77 22.31 18.22 25.29
C ALA A 77 22.02 16.73 25.05
N TYR A 78 23.03 16.02 24.55
CA TYR A 78 22.99 14.57 24.37
C TYR A 78 23.78 13.89 25.48
N ASP A 79 23.17 12.87 26.07
CA ASP A 79 23.72 12.01 27.11
C ASP A 79 23.80 10.60 26.55
N HIS A 80 25.02 10.08 26.42
CA HIS A 80 25.29 8.75 25.90
C HIS A 80 24.98 7.70 26.98
N THR A 81 25.55 7.90 28.17
CA THR A 81 25.42 7.02 29.34
C THR A 81 25.40 7.86 30.62
N GLY A 82 24.34 7.75 31.41
CA GLY A 82 24.22 8.47 32.69
C GLY A 82 22.86 9.15 32.92
N GLY A 83 22.09 9.31 31.84
CA GLY A 83 20.76 9.91 31.88
C GLY A 83 19.68 8.99 32.45
N THR A 84 18.43 9.47 32.44
CA THR A 84 17.25 8.64 32.75
C THR A 84 17.07 7.53 31.70
N TYR A 85 17.50 7.81 30.47
CA TYR A 85 17.51 6.88 29.36
C TYR A 85 18.89 6.90 28.69
N GLU A 86 19.34 5.76 28.16
CA GLU A 86 20.56 5.72 27.34
C GLU A 86 20.34 6.43 26.01
N ARG A 87 21.39 7.10 25.48
CA ARG A 87 21.34 7.81 24.19
C ARG A 87 20.25 8.87 24.15
N GLN A 88 20.09 9.60 25.25
CA GLN A 88 19.05 10.58 25.46
C GLN A 88 19.46 11.94 24.89
N LEU A 89 18.60 12.54 24.07
CA LEU A 89 18.72 13.94 23.68
C LEU A 89 17.62 14.74 24.36
N THR A 90 18.03 15.72 25.19
CA THR A 90 17.11 16.55 25.97
C THR A 90 17.15 17.99 25.47
N LEU A 91 15.99 18.51 25.07
CA LEU A 91 15.85 19.92 24.74
C LEU A 91 15.88 20.78 26.01
N THR A 92 16.71 21.81 25.98
CA THR A 92 16.66 22.92 26.94
C THR A 92 15.69 24.01 26.51
N THR A 93 15.37 24.08 25.20
CA THR A 93 14.40 25.05 24.64
C THR A 93 13.46 24.41 23.63
N GLY A 94 12.19 24.81 23.67
CA GLY A 94 11.14 24.32 22.77
C GLY A 94 10.60 22.93 23.16
N THR A 95 9.77 22.38 22.28
CA THR A 95 9.20 21.04 22.40
C THR A 95 9.39 20.25 21.10
N TRP A 96 9.50 18.94 21.20
CA TRP A 96 9.44 18.02 20.08
C TRP A 96 8.01 17.95 19.55
N ASN A 97 7.84 17.98 18.23
CA ASN A 97 6.55 17.62 17.63
C ASN A 97 6.15 16.17 17.96
N ASP A 98 4.88 15.85 17.76
CA ASP A 98 4.31 14.52 17.97
C ASP A 98 4.92 13.48 17.01
N GLN A 99 5.34 13.91 15.84
CA GLN A 99 5.98 13.10 14.79
C GLN A 99 7.51 12.99 14.94
N ALA A 100 8.10 13.32 16.09
CA ALA A 100 9.55 13.47 16.19
C ALA A 100 10.29 12.17 15.84
N ALA A 101 9.69 11.03 16.16
CA ALA A 101 10.21 9.70 15.84
C ALA A 101 10.27 9.39 14.33
N ASP A 102 9.52 10.11 13.50
CA ASP A 102 9.55 9.94 12.03
C ASP A 102 10.68 10.75 11.38
N GLY A 103 11.40 11.57 12.14
CA GLY A 103 12.44 12.45 11.63
C GLY A 103 13.84 12.10 12.12
N GLN A 104 14.76 13.02 11.86
CA GLN A 104 16.17 12.94 12.22
C GLN A 104 16.59 14.26 12.87
N VAL A 105 17.61 14.19 13.72
CA VAL A 105 18.24 15.36 14.33
C VAL A 105 19.54 15.68 13.61
N VAL A 106 19.66 16.91 13.14
CA VAL A 106 20.92 17.49 12.70
C VAL A 106 21.62 18.08 13.92
N LEU A 107 22.77 17.50 14.27
CA LEU A 107 23.62 17.95 15.38
C LEU A 107 25.06 18.10 14.86
N GLY A 108 25.51 19.34 14.74
CA GLY A 108 26.69 19.67 13.93
C GLY A 108 26.43 19.35 12.46
N ASP A 109 27.37 18.66 11.81
CA ASP A 109 27.26 18.23 10.40
C ASP A 109 26.74 16.80 10.23
N ASN A 110 26.20 16.20 11.30
CA ASN A 110 25.76 14.81 11.30
C ASN A 110 24.24 14.69 11.50
N LEU A 111 23.64 13.77 10.76
CA LEU A 111 22.25 13.36 10.89
C LEU A 111 22.14 12.14 11.80
N TYR A 112 21.29 12.23 12.82
CA TYR A 112 21.04 11.16 13.77
C TYR A 112 19.57 10.73 13.76
N LYS A 113 19.33 9.42 13.68
CA LYS A 113 17.98 8.85 13.67
C LYS A 113 17.39 8.83 15.08
N ILE A 114 16.15 9.32 15.21
CA ILE A 114 15.38 9.19 16.45
C ILE A 114 14.77 7.78 16.50
N GLU A 115 14.96 7.08 17.62
CA GLU A 115 14.37 5.76 17.88
C GLU A 115 12.95 5.89 18.42
N LYS A 116 12.76 6.77 19.41
CA LYS A 116 11.44 7.08 19.97
C LYS A 116 11.41 8.45 20.64
N ARG A 117 10.23 9.05 20.66
CA ARG A 117 9.89 10.21 21.48
C ARG A 117 9.44 9.74 22.86
N ILE A 118 10.08 10.21 23.91
CA ILE A 118 9.77 9.81 25.29
C ILE A 118 8.83 10.84 25.92
N SER A 119 9.11 12.13 25.70
CA SER A 119 8.29 13.23 26.19
C SER A 119 8.39 14.42 25.22
N ASP A 120 7.78 15.55 25.59
CA ASP A 120 7.84 16.78 24.82
C ASP A 120 9.24 17.38 24.75
N THR A 121 10.14 17.03 25.66
CA THR A 121 11.53 17.56 25.68
C THR A 121 12.58 16.47 25.51
N VAL A 122 12.20 15.19 25.55
CA VAL A 122 13.15 14.06 25.54
C VAL A 122 12.87 13.12 24.37
N VAL A 123 13.90 12.88 23.57
CA VAL A 123 13.93 11.81 22.56
C VAL A 123 15.11 10.89 22.82
N GLN A 124 15.00 9.65 22.35
CA GLN A 124 16.10 8.69 22.37
C GLN A 124 16.61 8.47 20.94
N LEU A 125 17.94 8.59 20.75
CA LEU A 125 18.58 8.33 19.46
C LEU A 125 18.85 6.84 19.28
N SER A 126 18.85 6.39 18.02
CA SER A 126 19.06 4.99 17.65
C SER A 126 20.44 4.48 18.04
N VAL A 127 20.52 3.17 18.35
CA VAL A 127 21.77 2.52 18.74
C VAL A 127 22.81 2.57 17.61
N ASP A 128 22.34 2.53 16.37
CA ASP A 128 23.18 2.57 15.17
C ASP A 128 23.44 3.99 14.66
N SER A 129 22.84 5.01 15.29
CA SER A 129 22.91 6.40 14.84
C SER A 129 22.85 7.36 16.02
N ASN A 130 24.02 7.58 16.64
CA ASN A 130 24.20 8.51 17.75
C ASN A 130 25.65 9.03 17.83
N PRO A 131 25.92 10.12 18.59
CA PRO A 131 27.27 10.69 18.71
C PRO A 131 28.34 9.81 19.38
N GLY A 132 27.97 8.73 20.07
CA GLY A 132 28.90 7.83 20.76
C GLY A 132 29.51 8.35 22.07
N GLN A 133 29.26 9.61 22.43
CA GLN A 133 29.70 10.24 23.67
C GLN A 133 28.79 11.43 24.00
N ASP A 134 28.84 11.89 25.25
CA ASP A 134 28.05 13.05 25.69
C ASP A 134 28.38 14.28 24.85
N VAL A 135 27.34 14.99 24.41
CA VAL A 135 27.46 16.27 23.69
C VAL A 135 26.84 17.34 24.56
N SER A 136 27.64 18.35 24.87
CA SER A 136 27.19 19.53 25.61
C SER A 136 26.07 20.26 24.86
N SER A 137 25.40 21.15 25.60
CA SER A 137 24.30 21.94 25.06
C SER A 137 24.70 22.65 23.77
N SER A 138 24.00 22.36 22.68
CA SER A 138 24.30 22.84 21.33
C SER A 138 23.02 23.08 20.54
N THR A 139 23.14 23.89 19.48
CA THR A 139 22.01 24.15 18.58
C THR A 139 21.81 22.94 17.68
N LEU A 140 20.56 22.53 17.54
CA LEU A 140 20.15 21.39 16.73
C LEU A 140 18.94 21.75 15.88
N SER A 141 18.76 20.99 14.80
CA SER A 141 17.56 21.07 13.95
C SER A 141 16.92 19.71 13.82
N TRP A 142 15.59 19.67 13.74
CA TRP A 142 14.85 18.47 13.39
C TRP A 142 14.40 18.52 11.94
N VAL A 143 14.56 17.42 11.22
CA VAL A 143 14.23 17.31 9.80
C VAL A 143 13.47 16.02 9.54
N LYS A 144 12.56 16.02 8.56
CA LYS A 144 11.84 14.81 8.12
C LYS A 144 12.17 14.52 6.66
N THR A 145 12.88 13.42 6.44
CA THR A 145 13.31 12.96 5.10
C THR A 145 12.36 11.94 4.51
N SER A 146 11.77 11.08 5.33
CA SER A 146 10.94 9.95 4.89
C SER A 146 9.45 10.18 5.14
N TYR A 147 8.62 9.80 4.17
CA TYR A 147 7.17 9.97 4.18
C TYR A 147 6.48 8.68 3.74
N ARG A 148 5.54 8.18 4.56
CA ARG A 148 4.78 6.95 4.24
C ARG A 148 3.74 7.23 3.17
N LEU A 149 3.67 6.33 2.19
CA LEU A 149 2.72 6.44 1.07
C LEU A 149 1.36 5.75 1.34
N GLY A 150 1.22 5.04 2.47
CA GLY A 150 -0.02 4.38 2.89
C GLY A 150 -0.45 3.18 2.03
N GLN A 151 0.28 2.90 0.94
CA GLN A 151 0.07 1.76 0.06
C GLN A 151 1.41 1.28 -0.48
N ARG A 152 1.46 0.02 -0.89
CA ARG A 152 2.66 -0.56 -1.49
C ARG A 152 2.82 -0.02 -2.90
N VAL A 153 3.95 0.63 -3.16
CA VAL A 153 4.27 1.17 -4.49
C VAL A 153 5.12 0.16 -5.26
N LYS A 154 4.72 -0.14 -6.49
CA LYS A 154 5.50 -0.97 -7.40
C LYS A 154 6.55 -0.13 -8.13
N ARG A 155 6.15 1.04 -8.61
CA ARG A 155 7.00 1.97 -9.36
C ARG A 155 6.48 3.39 -9.25
N VAL A 156 7.36 4.38 -9.26
CA VAL A 156 7.00 5.80 -9.46
C VAL A 156 7.06 6.10 -10.94
N LEU A 157 5.99 6.72 -11.45
CA LEU A 157 5.88 7.13 -12.85
C LEU A 157 6.26 8.60 -13.01
N TYR A 158 5.93 9.42 -12.02
CA TYR A 158 6.21 10.85 -12.02
C TYR A 158 6.30 11.38 -10.59
N LEU A 159 7.25 12.28 -10.33
CA LEU A 159 7.34 13.02 -9.09
C LEU A 159 7.84 14.44 -9.41
N ALA A 160 7.05 15.45 -9.06
CA ALA A 160 7.44 16.83 -9.23
C ALA A 160 6.88 17.72 -8.12
N GLU A 161 7.55 18.85 -7.87
CA GLU A 161 7.03 19.90 -7.01
C GLU A 161 5.76 20.52 -7.62
N ALA A 162 4.66 20.53 -6.87
CA ALA A 162 3.35 20.94 -7.39
C ALA A 162 3.27 22.41 -7.84
N ALA A 163 4.10 23.28 -7.23
CA ALA A 163 4.04 24.71 -7.49
C ALA A 163 4.67 25.11 -8.83
N ASN A 164 5.78 24.45 -9.20
CA ASN A 164 6.62 24.84 -10.34
C ASN A 164 6.83 23.72 -11.35
N ASP A 165 6.26 22.53 -11.11
CA ASP A 165 6.41 21.33 -11.93
C ASP A 165 7.88 20.93 -12.15
N VAL A 166 8.72 21.14 -11.13
CA VAL A 166 10.14 20.73 -11.16
C VAL A 166 10.21 19.25 -10.84
N PRO A 167 10.60 18.38 -11.79
CA PRO A 167 10.73 16.96 -11.52
C PRO A 167 11.91 16.69 -10.60
N LEU A 168 11.78 15.66 -9.78
CA LEU A 168 12.89 15.14 -8.97
C LEU A 168 13.45 13.88 -9.62
N ASP A 169 14.74 13.63 -9.43
CA ASP A 169 15.39 12.45 -9.99
C ASP A 169 15.32 11.26 -9.02
N TYR A 170 14.97 10.09 -9.55
CA TYR A 170 15.06 8.85 -8.80
C TYR A 170 16.50 8.38 -8.70
N VAL A 171 16.96 8.10 -7.49
CA VAL A 171 18.31 7.57 -7.22
C VAL A 171 18.25 6.25 -6.46
N SER A 172 19.33 5.47 -6.50
CA SER A 172 19.48 4.27 -5.66
C SER A 172 19.65 4.62 -4.18
N GLN A 173 19.45 3.65 -3.27
CA GLN A 173 19.63 3.88 -1.82
C GLN A 173 21.07 4.30 -1.49
N VAL A 174 22.05 3.77 -2.21
CA VAL A 174 23.47 4.08 -1.98
C VAL A 174 23.78 5.53 -2.34
N GLU A 175 23.30 5.98 -3.50
CA GLU A 175 23.45 7.38 -3.94
C GLU A 175 22.70 8.34 -3.00
N LEU A 176 21.49 7.97 -2.56
CA LEU A 176 20.74 8.76 -1.60
C LEU A 176 21.54 8.97 -0.30
N LEU A 177 22.12 7.90 0.25
CA LEU A 177 22.95 7.97 1.46
C LEU A 177 24.22 8.82 1.23
N GLN A 178 24.84 8.74 0.05
CA GLN A 178 25.98 9.59 -0.29
C GLN A 178 25.58 11.07 -0.33
N HIS A 179 24.45 11.39 -0.95
CA HIS A 179 23.91 12.75 -0.98
C HIS A 179 23.56 13.27 0.42
N GLN A 180 22.88 12.48 1.25
CA GLN A 180 22.56 12.87 2.63
C GLN A 180 23.80 13.16 3.47
N ARG A 181 24.90 12.41 3.25
CA ARG A 181 26.19 12.68 3.92
C ARG A 181 26.88 13.94 3.40
N ALA A 182 26.78 14.22 2.11
CA ALA A 182 27.38 15.40 1.49
C ALA A 182 26.60 16.69 1.81
N THR A 183 25.28 16.60 1.91
CA THR A 183 24.37 17.73 2.16
C THR A 183 23.38 17.39 3.27
N PRO A 184 23.83 17.37 4.55
CA PRO A 184 22.97 17.07 5.69
C PRO A 184 22.01 18.22 6.03
N SER A 185 22.34 19.44 5.58
CA SER A 185 21.54 20.63 5.81
C SER A 185 20.26 20.64 4.97
N PRO A 186 19.13 21.11 5.52
CA PRO A 186 17.90 21.25 4.74
C PRO A 186 18.08 22.17 3.53
N SER A 187 17.51 21.76 2.40
CA SER A 187 17.48 22.53 1.16
C SER A 187 16.25 22.16 0.33
N ASP A 188 16.21 22.56 -0.94
CA ASP A 188 15.21 22.06 -1.87
C ASP A 188 15.59 20.64 -2.31
N PRO A 189 14.71 19.64 -2.08
CA PRO A 189 14.96 18.28 -2.53
C PRO A 189 15.10 18.23 -4.06
N ILE A 190 16.16 17.57 -4.52
CA ILE A 190 16.46 17.39 -5.96
C ILE A 190 16.36 15.92 -6.37
N ILE A 191 16.53 15.01 -5.42
CA ILE A 191 16.48 13.58 -5.64
C ILE A 191 15.55 12.90 -4.63
N TYR A 192 15.09 11.72 -5.00
CA TYR A 192 14.28 10.88 -4.12
C TYR A 192 14.62 9.40 -4.29
N ASN A 193 14.27 8.63 -3.27
CA ASN A 193 14.26 7.18 -3.32
C ASN A 193 12.90 6.66 -2.81
N ILE A 194 12.52 5.46 -3.26
CA ILE A 194 11.44 4.70 -2.67
C ILE A 194 11.97 3.36 -2.17
N HIS A 195 11.74 3.07 -0.90
CA HIS A 195 12.13 1.82 -0.27
C HIS A 195 11.03 1.30 0.66
N GLN A 196 11.17 0.06 1.10
CA GLN A 196 10.29 -0.49 2.13
C GLN A 196 10.60 0.17 3.48
N THR A 197 9.56 0.50 4.23
CA THR A 197 9.70 1.06 5.58
C THR A 197 10.37 0.03 6.49
N GLY A 198 11.47 0.41 7.16
CA GLY A 198 12.16 -0.49 8.10
C GLY A 198 11.31 -0.88 9.32
N GLY A 199 10.25 -0.13 9.62
CA GLY A 199 9.34 -0.38 10.76
C GLY A 199 8.13 -1.26 10.47
N TYR A 200 7.71 -1.42 9.20
CA TYR A 200 6.46 -2.12 8.86
C TYR A 200 6.60 -2.93 7.57
N LEU A 201 6.36 -4.24 7.67
CA LEU A 201 6.43 -5.13 6.52
C LEU A 201 5.33 -4.80 5.51
N GLY A 202 5.73 -4.49 4.28
CA GLY A 202 4.83 -4.24 3.15
C GLY A 202 4.37 -2.79 2.99
N GLU A 203 4.82 -1.88 3.86
CA GLU A 203 4.66 -0.44 3.65
C GLU A 203 5.81 0.11 2.82
N THR A 204 5.54 1.23 2.14
CA THR A 204 6.50 1.92 1.31
C THR A 204 6.63 3.37 1.76
N GLU A 205 7.87 3.82 1.85
CA GLU A 205 8.24 5.20 2.14
C GLU A 205 8.93 5.82 0.94
N ILE A 206 8.67 7.12 0.74
CA ILE A 206 9.48 7.97 -0.11
C ILE A 206 10.44 8.77 0.76
N GLU A 207 11.70 8.80 0.39
CA GLU A 207 12.74 9.55 1.06
C GLU A 207 13.29 10.64 0.13
N PHE A 208 13.40 11.86 0.66
CA PHE A 208 13.91 13.03 -0.05
C PHE A 208 15.34 13.37 0.37
N ALA A 209 16.15 13.80 -0.60
CA ALA A 209 17.45 14.40 -0.32
C ALA A 209 17.70 15.64 -1.22
N PRO A 210 18.27 16.73 -0.66
CA PRO A 210 18.42 17.03 0.77
C PRO A 210 17.06 17.04 1.52
N PRO A 211 17.05 17.06 2.87
CA PRO A 211 15.81 17.25 3.62
C PRO A 211 15.14 18.58 3.22
N PRO A 212 13.80 18.64 3.12
CA PRO A 212 13.12 19.84 2.69
C PRO A 212 13.33 21.01 3.67
N LEU A 213 13.73 22.19 3.17
CA LEU A 213 13.91 23.42 3.96
C LEU A 213 12.57 24.09 4.35
N GLN A 214 11.51 23.80 3.61
CA GLN A 214 10.17 24.29 3.88
C GLN A 214 9.13 23.21 3.53
N ALA A 215 7.92 23.37 4.05
CA ALA A 215 6.82 22.49 3.65
C ALA A 215 6.50 22.73 2.17
N LYS A 216 6.66 21.68 1.35
CA LYS A 216 6.40 21.67 -0.08
C LYS A 216 5.41 20.57 -0.42
N THR A 217 4.54 20.82 -1.39
CA THR A 217 3.64 19.79 -1.92
C THR A 217 4.22 19.21 -3.19
N TYR A 218 4.27 17.88 -3.27
CA TYR A 218 4.70 17.13 -4.44
C TYR A 218 3.53 16.38 -5.04
N ILE A 219 3.42 16.39 -6.37
CA ILE A 219 2.51 15.54 -7.12
C ILE A 219 3.26 14.25 -7.43
N ILE A 220 2.68 13.12 -7.05
CA ILE A 220 3.25 11.80 -7.32
C ILE A 220 2.27 11.02 -8.18
N ALA A 221 2.73 10.50 -9.32
CA ALA A 221 2.07 9.43 -10.04
C ALA A 221 2.80 8.12 -9.79
N ILE A 222 2.08 7.08 -9.38
CA ILE A 222 2.64 5.76 -9.06
C ILE A 222 1.90 4.67 -9.81
N GLU A 223 2.53 3.51 -9.90
CA GLU A 223 1.90 2.22 -10.13
C GLU A 223 1.78 1.51 -8.76
N ALA A 224 0.55 1.40 -8.25
CA ALA A 224 0.26 0.77 -6.97
C ALA A 224 0.30 -0.76 -7.09
N SER A 225 0.70 -1.44 -6.01
CA SER A 225 0.45 -2.87 -5.86
C SER A 225 -0.98 -3.10 -5.37
N PRO A 226 -1.66 -4.16 -5.84
CA PRO A 226 -3.01 -4.46 -5.37
C PRO A 226 -3.02 -4.79 -3.86
N ARG A 227 -4.12 -4.47 -3.20
CA ARG A 227 -4.33 -4.82 -1.78
C ARG A 227 -4.21 -6.34 -1.58
N PRO A 228 -3.39 -6.84 -0.63
CA PRO A 228 -3.31 -8.27 -0.34
C PRO A 228 -4.64 -8.85 0.15
N LEU A 229 -5.04 -9.99 -0.41
CA LEU A 229 -6.22 -10.75 0.03
C LEU A 229 -5.86 -11.56 1.28
N ARG A 230 -6.63 -11.41 2.35
CA ARG A 230 -6.47 -12.07 3.65
C ARG A 230 -7.72 -12.84 4.05
N THR A 231 -8.89 -12.23 3.90
CA THR A 231 -10.18 -12.82 4.26
C THR A 231 -10.87 -13.33 3.00
N TYR A 232 -10.89 -14.65 2.84
CA TYR A 232 -11.72 -15.30 1.82
C TYR A 232 -13.20 -15.18 2.18
N LYS A 233 -13.59 -15.68 3.35
CA LYS A 233 -14.97 -15.67 3.84
C LYS A 233 -14.96 -15.73 5.36
N ALA A 234 -15.62 -14.78 6.01
CA ALA A 234 -15.95 -14.83 7.42
C ALA A 234 -17.45 -14.61 7.60
N GLU A 235 -18.11 -15.58 8.21
CA GLU A 235 -19.57 -15.62 8.38
C GLU A 235 -19.96 -15.22 9.79
N SER A 236 -21.12 -14.58 9.93
CA SER A 236 -21.65 -14.20 11.23
C SER A 236 -23.12 -13.81 11.14
N VAL A 237 -23.76 -13.63 12.29
CA VAL A 237 -25.05 -12.97 12.41
C VAL A 237 -24.82 -11.63 13.12
N VAL A 238 -25.45 -10.57 12.62
CA VAL A 238 -25.22 -9.20 13.13
C VAL A 238 -26.52 -8.44 13.37
N THR A 239 -26.39 -7.39 14.17
CA THR A 239 -27.35 -6.29 14.24
C THR A 239 -26.65 -5.03 13.76
N SER A 240 -27.27 -4.26 12.85
CA SER A 240 -26.75 -2.97 12.40
C SER A 240 -27.65 -1.81 12.82
N SER A 241 -27.02 -0.69 13.16
CA SER A 241 -27.68 0.58 13.45
C SER A 241 -26.83 1.73 12.92
N GLY A 242 -27.33 2.40 11.88
CA GLY A 242 -26.55 3.37 11.10
C GLY A 242 -25.25 2.76 10.57
N THR A 243 -24.11 3.40 10.84
CA THR A 243 -22.78 2.91 10.40
C THR A 243 -22.21 1.83 11.32
N THR A 244 -22.91 1.45 12.38
CA THR A 244 -22.38 0.52 13.40
C THR A 244 -22.97 -0.86 13.18
N VAL A 245 -22.11 -1.87 13.04
CA VAL A 245 -22.52 -3.27 12.94
C VAL A 245 -21.94 -4.03 14.13
N THR A 246 -22.80 -4.68 14.89
CA THR A 246 -22.44 -5.46 16.08
C THR A 246 -22.74 -6.92 15.84
N ARG A 247 -21.72 -7.75 16.04
CA ARG A 247 -21.84 -9.21 15.97
C ARG A 247 -22.69 -9.71 17.15
N THR A 248 -23.65 -10.59 16.87
CA THR A 248 -24.54 -11.17 17.91
C THR A 248 -23.95 -12.43 18.53
N SER A 249 -23.11 -13.16 17.80
CA SER A 249 -22.40 -14.36 18.29
C SER A 249 -21.10 -14.64 17.52
N GLY A 250 -20.18 -15.39 18.15
CA GLY A 250 -18.89 -15.81 17.56
C GLY A 250 -17.69 -14.96 17.99
N ASP A 251 -16.53 -15.20 17.36
CA ASP A 251 -15.26 -14.52 17.66
C ASP A 251 -15.34 -13.00 17.45
N ALA A 252 -14.41 -12.23 18.02
CA ALA A 252 -14.30 -10.79 17.72
C ALA A 252 -13.93 -10.55 16.25
N PHE A 253 -14.37 -9.41 15.70
CA PHE A 253 -13.84 -8.90 14.45
C PHE A 253 -12.35 -8.56 14.63
N ARG A 254 -11.58 -8.68 13.55
CA ARG A 254 -10.12 -8.45 13.57
C ARG A 254 -9.78 -7.21 12.77
N THR A 255 -8.71 -6.53 13.15
CA THR A 255 -8.27 -5.26 12.53
C THR A 255 -7.99 -5.39 11.03
N PHE A 256 -7.62 -6.59 10.55
CA PHE A 256 -7.42 -6.82 9.12
C PHE A 256 -8.73 -6.85 8.30
N HIS A 257 -9.91 -6.87 8.93
CA HIS A 257 -11.18 -6.68 8.22
C HIS A 257 -11.39 -5.23 7.75
N VAL A 258 -10.59 -4.26 8.23
CA VAL A 258 -10.68 -2.88 7.73
C VAL A 258 -10.35 -2.84 6.24
N GLY A 259 -11.28 -2.29 5.46
CA GLY A 259 -11.28 -2.24 4.00
C GLY A 259 -11.76 -3.53 3.31
N ALA A 260 -12.19 -4.55 4.06
CA ALA A 260 -12.94 -5.67 3.48
C ALA A 260 -14.39 -5.25 3.21
N VAL A 261 -15.06 -6.01 2.34
CA VAL A 261 -16.49 -5.85 2.03
C VAL A 261 -17.29 -6.73 2.97
N ILE A 262 -18.32 -6.16 3.59
CA ILE A 262 -19.37 -6.88 4.32
C ILE A 262 -20.64 -6.91 3.46
N ARG A 263 -21.22 -8.09 3.30
CA ARG A 263 -22.49 -8.33 2.61
C ARG A 263 -23.53 -8.80 3.62
N PHE A 264 -24.73 -8.24 3.53
CA PHE A 264 -25.86 -8.54 4.40
C PHE A 264 -26.86 -9.42 3.66
N GLY A 265 -27.19 -10.57 4.23
CA GLY A 265 -28.27 -11.43 3.74
C GLY A 265 -29.64 -10.92 4.16
N ILE A 266 -30.68 -11.56 3.63
CA ILE A 266 -32.09 -11.25 3.90
C ILE A 266 -32.59 -12.00 5.17
N SER A 267 -31.94 -13.10 5.52
CA SER A 267 -32.24 -13.95 6.68
C SER A 267 -31.02 -14.06 7.60
N ASP A 268 -31.09 -14.93 8.62
CA ASP A 268 -29.96 -15.28 9.49
C ASP A 268 -28.89 -16.15 8.80
N THR A 269 -29.16 -16.58 7.57
CA THR A 269 -28.22 -17.35 6.75
C THR A 269 -27.25 -16.40 6.04
N SER A 270 -25.96 -16.73 6.10
CA SER A 270 -24.92 -15.89 5.51
C SER A 270 -25.02 -15.90 3.98
N PRO A 271 -25.01 -14.73 3.31
CA PRO A 271 -25.22 -14.69 1.87
C PRO A 271 -24.09 -15.39 1.10
N THR A 272 -24.44 -16.06 0.01
CA THR A 272 -23.48 -16.63 -0.93
C THR A 272 -22.81 -15.53 -1.77
N GLY A 273 -21.80 -15.90 -2.56
CA GLY A 273 -21.25 -14.98 -3.56
C GLY A 273 -22.30 -14.56 -4.59
N VAL A 274 -21.92 -13.67 -5.51
CA VAL A 274 -22.80 -13.19 -6.61
C VAL A 274 -23.36 -14.33 -7.47
N VAL A 275 -22.65 -15.46 -7.48
CA VAL A 275 -22.99 -16.64 -8.25
C VAL A 275 -23.08 -17.83 -7.29
N ALA A 276 -24.20 -18.56 -7.28
CA ALA A 276 -24.32 -19.84 -6.56
C ALA A 276 -24.44 -21.04 -7.50
N GLU A 277 -24.09 -22.19 -6.94
CA GLU A 277 -24.00 -23.48 -7.62
C GLU A 277 -25.37 -24.20 -7.70
N ASP A 278 -26.35 -23.83 -6.85
CA ASP A 278 -27.62 -24.56 -6.71
C ASP A 278 -28.78 -23.72 -6.13
N SER A 279 -29.86 -24.39 -5.70
CA SER A 279 -31.02 -23.80 -5.03
C SER A 279 -30.75 -23.22 -3.64
N SER A 280 -29.50 -23.28 -3.14
CA SER A 280 -29.04 -22.61 -1.91
C SER A 280 -28.39 -21.24 -2.18
N PHE A 281 -28.81 -20.59 -3.28
CA PHE A 281 -28.46 -19.19 -3.53
C PHE A 281 -29.14 -18.28 -2.49
N ASP A 282 -28.32 -17.77 -1.58
CA ASP A 282 -28.72 -16.76 -0.61
C ASP A 282 -28.13 -15.41 -1.03
N PRO A 283 -28.83 -14.61 -1.86
CA PRO A 283 -28.31 -13.33 -2.33
C PRO A 283 -28.12 -12.36 -1.16
N PHE A 284 -27.11 -11.50 -1.27
CA PHE A 284 -27.01 -10.35 -0.39
C PHE A 284 -28.00 -9.26 -0.83
N GLU A 285 -28.55 -8.53 0.14
CA GLU A 285 -29.42 -7.39 -0.09
C GLU A 285 -28.62 -6.08 -0.10
N TYR A 286 -27.62 -5.98 0.80
CA TYR A 286 -26.78 -4.80 0.95
C TYR A 286 -25.30 -5.19 1.04
N GLN A 287 -24.43 -4.27 0.65
CA GLN A 287 -23.00 -4.38 0.87
C GLN A 287 -22.39 -3.05 1.32
N ALA A 288 -21.34 -3.11 2.12
CA ALA A 288 -20.54 -1.93 2.46
C ALA A 288 -19.07 -2.27 2.71
N ILE A 289 -18.24 -1.23 2.74
CA ILE A 289 -16.82 -1.32 3.09
C ILE A 289 -16.66 -1.04 4.59
N ILE A 290 -15.89 -1.88 5.27
CA ILE A 290 -15.56 -1.73 6.69
C ILE A 290 -14.49 -0.64 6.85
N THR A 291 -14.71 0.37 7.66
CA THR A 291 -13.78 1.49 7.89
C THR A 291 -13.06 1.42 9.22
N ALA A 292 -13.66 0.79 10.24
CA ALA A 292 -13.04 0.58 11.54
C ALA A 292 -13.53 -0.71 12.20
N VAL A 293 -12.74 -1.24 13.13
CA VAL A 293 -13.05 -2.44 13.91
C VAL A 293 -12.67 -2.22 15.37
N SER A 294 -13.57 -2.57 16.28
CA SER A 294 -13.36 -2.54 17.72
C SER A 294 -14.08 -3.72 18.39
N GLY A 295 -13.35 -4.81 18.62
CA GLY A 295 -13.90 -6.00 19.29
C GLY A 295 -15.03 -6.66 18.49
N SER A 296 -16.23 -6.73 19.06
CA SER A 296 -17.43 -7.29 18.43
C SER A 296 -18.18 -6.28 17.54
N THR A 297 -17.67 -5.06 17.41
CA THR A 297 -18.28 -4.00 16.62
C THR A 297 -17.37 -3.59 15.47
N LEU A 298 -17.97 -3.28 14.33
CA LEU A 298 -17.29 -2.64 13.21
C LEU A 298 -18.07 -1.40 12.75
N THR A 299 -17.37 -0.50 12.09
CA THR A 299 -17.94 0.68 11.44
C THR A 299 -17.89 0.47 9.93
N ILE A 300 -18.99 0.76 9.24
CA ILE A 300 -19.09 0.73 7.78
C ILE A 300 -19.10 2.16 7.21
N HIS A 301 -18.64 2.30 5.97
CA HIS A 301 -18.59 3.60 5.28
C HIS A 301 -19.98 4.19 4.98
N ASP A 302 -20.97 3.33 4.76
CA ASP A 302 -22.28 3.73 4.27
C ASP A 302 -23.32 3.74 5.39
N SER A 303 -23.80 4.94 5.75
CA SER A 303 -24.85 5.14 6.74
C SER A 303 -26.27 4.87 6.21
N THR A 304 -26.43 4.65 4.90
CA THR A 304 -27.73 4.46 4.26
C THR A 304 -28.26 3.03 4.37
N ILE A 305 -27.43 2.08 4.80
CA ILE A 305 -27.84 0.69 5.01
C ILE A 305 -28.92 0.64 6.09
N PRO A 306 -30.08 0.01 5.83
CA PRO A 306 -31.14 -0.12 6.81
C PRO A 306 -30.68 -0.88 8.06
N ASN A 307 -31.30 -0.58 9.20
CA ASN A 307 -31.04 -1.32 10.43
C ASN A 307 -31.43 -2.79 10.24
N GLN A 308 -30.46 -3.68 10.38
CA GLN A 308 -30.63 -5.13 10.27
C GLN A 308 -30.68 -5.73 11.68
N THR A 309 -31.52 -6.74 11.90
CA THR A 309 -31.61 -7.43 13.19
C THR A 309 -31.60 -8.93 12.96
N GLY A 310 -30.47 -9.57 13.29
CA GLY A 310 -30.34 -11.02 13.17
C GLY A 310 -30.04 -11.49 11.74
N ASN A 311 -29.56 -10.62 10.86
CA ASN A 311 -29.20 -11.00 9.50
C ASN A 311 -27.81 -11.66 9.46
N GLY A 312 -27.69 -12.71 8.66
CA GLY A 312 -26.44 -13.34 8.29
C GLY A 312 -25.60 -12.41 7.43
N VAL A 313 -24.28 -12.45 7.62
CA VAL A 313 -23.34 -11.63 6.85
C VAL A 313 -22.14 -12.43 6.40
N THR A 314 -21.57 -12.05 5.26
CA THR A 314 -20.24 -12.49 4.83
C THR A 314 -19.29 -11.31 4.76
N ILE A 315 -18.06 -11.52 5.22
CA ILE A 315 -16.96 -10.57 5.06
C ILE A 315 -15.92 -11.22 4.14
N SER A 316 -15.53 -10.49 3.09
CA SER A 316 -14.51 -10.93 2.13
C SER A 316 -13.69 -9.73 1.65
N ASP A 317 -12.40 -9.92 1.40
CA ASP A 317 -11.58 -8.84 0.85
C ASP A 317 -12.02 -8.51 -0.60
N PRO A 318 -12.10 -7.22 -0.97
CA PRO A 318 -12.37 -6.83 -2.34
C PRO A 318 -11.21 -7.22 -3.26
N LEU A 319 -11.54 -7.56 -4.50
CA LEU A 319 -10.54 -7.72 -5.56
C LEU A 319 -10.21 -6.33 -6.13
N ASP A 320 -8.96 -5.90 -5.98
CA ASP A 320 -8.44 -4.66 -6.56
C ASP A 320 -8.12 -4.87 -8.05
N ILE A 321 -9.18 -5.05 -8.85
CA ILE A 321 -9.13 -5.30 -10.29
C ILE A 321 -10.24 -4.51 -10.99
N ASP A 322 -9.98 -4.06 -12.22
CA ASP A 322 -11.01 -3.49 -13.06
C ASP A 322 -11.91 -4.61 -13.62
N PRO A 323 -13.22 -4.62 -13.33
CA PRO A 323 -14.12 -5.67 -13.77
C PRO A 323 -14.35 -5.69 -15.29
N LEU A 324 -14.19 -4.57 -15.99
CA LEU A 324 -14.39 -4.48 -17.43
C LEU A 324 -13.12 -4.84 -18.20
N LEU A 325 -11.96 -4.50 -17.64
CA LEU A 325 -10.67 -4.68 -18.32
C LEU A 325 -10.01 -6.01 -17.96
N MET A 326 -9.94 -6.34 -16.67
CA MET A 326 -9.02 -7.36 -16.15
C MET A 326 -9.73 -8.65 -15.76
N TRP A 327 -11.05 -8.65 -15.60
CA TRP A 327 -11.79 -9.77 -15.02
C TRP A 327 -11.67 -11.07 -15.80
N ASP A 328 -11.90 -11.04 -17.11
CA ASP A 328 -11.84 -12.25 -17.95
C ASP A 328 -10.42 -12.81 -17.99
N TYR A 329 -9.41 -11.94 -18.05
CA TYR A 329 -8.01 -12.34 -17.97
C TYR A 329 -7.67 -12.97 -16.61
N PHE A 330 -8.04 -12.30 -15.52
CA PHE A 330 -7.83 -12.79 -14.16
C PHE A 330 -8.47 -14.18 -13.98
N PHE A 331 -9.69 -14.37 -14.47
CA PHE A 331 -10.38 -15.64 -14.35
C PHE A 331 -9.73 -16.76 -15.20
N ALA A 332 -9.25 -16.44 -16.40
CA ALA A 332 -8.46 -17.39 -17.20
C ALA A 332 -7.16 -17.79 -16.49
N LEU A 333 -6.48 -16.83 -15.85
CA LEU A 333 -5.29 -17.06 -15.04
C LEU A 333 -5.58 -17.96 -13.82
N CYS A 334 -6.69 -17.71 -13.11
CA CYS A 334 -7.16 -18.57 -12.01
C CYS A 334 -7.38 -20.02 -12.46
N ARG A 335 -8.04 -20.23 -13.60
CA ARG A 335 -8.26 -21.58 -14.16
C ARG A 335 -6.92 -22.27 -14.46
N ARG A 336 -5.98 -21.60 -15.11
CA ARG A 336 -4.65 -22.20 -15.35
C ARG A 336 -3.98 -22.57 -14.05
N LYS A 337 -3.94 -21.66 -13.05
CA LYS A 337 -3.33 -21.93 -11.74
C LYS A 337 -3.97 -23.13 -11.04
N PHE A 338 -5.29 -23.25 -11.08
CA PHE A 338 -6.00 -24.40 -10.53
C PHE A 338 -5.55 -25.72 -11.18
N HIS A 339 -5.49 -25.77 -12.51
CA HIS A 339 -5.01 -26.95 -13.24
C HIS A 339 -3.52 -27.27 -13.01
N GLN A 340 -2.71 -26.29 -12.56
CA GLN A 340 -1.33 -26.55 -12.12
C GLN A 340 -1.23 -27.26 -10.76
N TYR A 341 -2.21 -27.07 -9.86
CA TYR A 341 -2.22 -27.79 -8.57
C TYR A 341 -2.91 -29.16 -8.63
N GLY A 342 -3.67 -29.44 -9.71
CA GLY A 342 -4.37 -30.69 -9.92
C GLY A 342 -3.44 -31.88 -10.22
N PRO A 343 -4.00 -33.10 -10.37
CA PRO A 343 -3.24 -34.25 -10.86
C PRO A 343 -2.54 -33.90 -12.19
N VAL A 344 -1.26 -34.24 -12.27
CA VAL A 344 -0.32 -33.79 -13.33
C VAL A 344 -0.92 -33.96 -14.74
N GLY A 345 -1.04 -32.86 -15.47
CA GLY A 345 -1.01 -32.86 -16.95
C GLY A 345 -2.32 -32.72 -17.71
N THR A 346 -3.50 -32.76 -17.09
CA THR A 346 -4.73 -32.60 -17.89
C THR A 346 -5.07 -31.11 -18.09
N LYS A 347 -4.83 -30.62 -19.32
CA LYS A 347 -5.29 -29.34 -19.89
C LYS A 347 -4.54 -28.06 -19.49
N VAL A 348 -3.35 -28.16 -18.88
CA VAL A 348 -2.56 -26.95 -18.55
C VAL A 348 -2.26 -26.12 -19.81
N ASP A 349 -1.91 -26.77 -20.92
CA ASP A 349 -1.60 -26.10 -22.19
C ASP A 349 -2.83 -25.43 -22.82
N GLU A 350 -4.00 -26.08 -22.76
CA GLU A 350 -5.27 -25.49 -23.22
C GLU A 350 -5.60 -24.23 -22.41
N HIS A 351 -5.46 -24.28 -21.09
CA HIS A 351 -5.70 -23.13 -20.22
C HIS A 351 -4.65 -22.03 -20.36
N LEU A 352 -3.40 -22.38 -20.70
CA LEU A 352 -2.37 -21.41 -21.05
C LEU A 352 -2.72 -20.66 -22.33
N ALA A 353 -3.19 -21.35 -23.38
CA ALA A 353 -3.63 -20.72 -24.62
C ALA A 353 -4.83 -19.77 -24.39
N LEU A 354 -5.79 -20.18 -23.54
CA LEU A 354 -6.92 -19.33 -23.14
C LEU A 354 -6.46 -18.10 -22.34
N GLU A 355 -5.53 -18.27 -21.40
CA GLU A 355 -4.93 -17.15 -20.66
C GLU A 355 -4.28 -16.16 -21.63
N GLN A 356 -3.43 -16.63 -22.55
CA GLN A 356 -2.72 -15.76 -23.49
C GLN A 356 -3.69 -14.97 -24.37
N LYS A 357 -4.74 -15.63 -24.87
CA LYS A 357 -5.80 -14.95 -25.63
C LYS A 357 -6.49 -13.88 -24.79
N ALA A 358 -6.87 -14.19 -23.55
CA ALA A 358 -7.53 -13.24 -22.66
C ALA A 358 -6.61 -12.07 -22.27
N LEU A 359 -5.31 -12.32 -22.08
CA LEU A 359 -4.30 -11.29 -21.83
C LEU A 359 -4.22 -10.30 -22.99
N MET A 360 -4.13 -10.80 -24.23
CA MET A 360 -4.04 -9.94 -25.41
C MET A 360 -5.31 -9.10 -25.59
N THR A 361 -6.49 -9.66 -25.34
CA THR A 361 -7.75 -8.90 -25.36
C THR A 361 -7.77 -7.83 -24.26
N ALA A 362 -7.36 -8.17 -23.04
CA ALA A 362 -7.32 -7.22 -21.93
C ALA A 362 -6.31 -6.09 -22.20
N ILE A 363 -5.11 -6.39 -22.72
CA ILE A 363 -4.13 -5.37 -23.12
C ILE A 363 -4.68 -4.46 -24.22
N ALA A 364 -5.37 -5.03 -25.22
CA ALA A 364 -5.97 -4.23 -26.30
C ALA A 364 -7.08 -3.29 -25.82
N ASN A 365 -7.77 -3.66 -24.73
CA ASN A 365 -8.81 -2.84 -24.12
C ASN A 365 -8.27 -1.82 -23.10
N ASP A 366 -6.98 -1.87 -22.75
CA ASP A 366 -6.39 -0.94 -21.77
C ASP A 366 -6.15 0.43 -22.44
N PRO A 367 -6.89 1.48 -22.04
CA PRO A 367 -6.92 2.75 -22.76
C PRO A 367 -5.59 3.52 -22.80
N TYR A 368 -4.62 3.19 -21.92
CA TYR A 368 -3.35 3.94 -21.82
C TYR A 368 -2.17 3.31 -22.56
N VAL A 369 -2.35 2.15 -23.22
CA VAL A 369 -1.25 1.52 -23.99
C VAL A 369 -0.84 2.39 -25.19
N HIS A 370 -1.69 3.31 -25.64
CA HIS A 370 -1.46 4.09 -26.88
C HIS A 370 -0.75 5.44 -26.72
N THR A 371 -0.52 5.96 -25.51
CA THR A 371 0.07 7.30 -25.33
C THR A 371 1.54 7.30 -24.90
N ASP A 372 2.09 6.17 -24.46
CA ASP A 372 3.48 6.09 -23.98
C ASP A 372 4.53 6.20 -25.10
N THR A 373 4.10 6.18 -26.37
CA THR A 373 4.98 6.48 -27.52
C THR A 373 5.51 7.91 -27.51
N LEU A 374 4.80 8.86 -26.89
CA LEU A 374 5.28 10.25 -26.77
C LEU A 374 6.36 10.38 -25.69
N THR A 375 6.32 9.58 -24.63
CA THR A 375 7.35 9.53 -23.58
C THR A 375 8.59 8.79 -24.07
N GLN A 376 8.43 7.68 -24.80
CA GLN A 376 9.55 7.01 -25.47
C GLN A 376 10.25 7.93 -26.49
N ALA A 377 9.50 8.74 -27.25
CA ALA A 377 10.10 9.70 -28.18
C ALA A 377 10.91 10.80 -27.48
N LYS A 378 10.55 11.20 -26.25
CA LYS A 378 11.33 12.15 -25.45
C LYS A 378 12.54 11.50 -24.77
N LEU A 379 12.44 10.24 -24.34
CA LEU A 379 13.57 9.47 -23.78
C LEU A 379 14.59 9.06 -24.85
N SER A 380 14.15 8.78 -26.09
CA SER A 380 15.05 8.53 -27.23
C SER A 380 15.67 9.79 -27.83
N ALA A 381 15.24 10.98 -27.38
CA ALA A 381 15.80 12.27 -27.79
C ALA A 381 16.89 12.77 -26.83
N VAL A 382 17.22 12.01 -25.79
CA VAL A 382 18.45 12.23 -25.03
C VAL A 382 19.61 11.78 -25.93
N PRO A 383 20.49 12.68 -26.39
CA PRO A 383 21.63 12.28 -27.22
C PRO A 383 22.48 11.27 -26.44
N ASP A 384 22.93 10.21 -27.10
CA ASP A 384 23.86 9.23 -26.55
C ASP A 384 25.03 9.97 -25.88
N ILE A 385 25.06 9.96 -24.55
CA ILE A 385 26.22 10.40 -23.80
C ILE A 385 27.22 9.26 -23.94
N ASP A 386 28.09 9.37 -24.95
CA ASP A 386 29.29 8.54 -25.07
C ASP A 386 30.10 8.69 -23.78
N PHE A 387 29.97 7.72 -22.88
CA PHE A 387 30.89 7.55 -21.76
C PHE A 387 32.25 7.14 -22.33
N ILE A 388 33.06 8.13 -22.71
CA ILE A 388 34.48 7.93 -22.94
C ILE A 388 35.12 7.64 -21.57
N LEU A 389 35.21 6.37 -21.23
CA LEU A 389 36.07 5.89 -20.15
C LEU A 389 37.53 5.97 -20.63
N GLU A 390 38.15 7.14 -20.47
CA GLU A 390 39.61 7.26 -20.55
C GLU A 390 40.24 6.57 -19.33
N PHE A 391 40.71 5.35 -19.53
CA PHE A 391 41.59 4.69 -18.56
C PHE A 391 42.96 5.40 -18.56
N PRO A 392 43.48 5.82 -17.40
CA PRO A 392 44.82 6.38 -17.33
C PRO A 392 45.84 5.28 -17.68
N GLN A 393 46.55 5.46 -18.78
CA GLN A 393 47.73 4.68 -19.12
C GLN A 393 48.84 5.00 -18.11
N THR A 394 49.13 4.06 -17.22
CA THR A 394 50.30 4.11 -16.35
C THR A 394 51.58 4.01 -17.19
N GLN A 395 52.47 4.99 -17.02
CA GLN A 395 53.85 4.94 -17.53
C GLN A 395 54.73 3.97 -16.75
#